data_AF-A0A7W4ZRR2-F1
#
_entry.id   AF-A0A7W4ZRR2-F1
#
_cell.length_a   1.000
_cell.length_b   1.000
_cell.length_c   1.000
_cell.angle_alpha   90.00
_cell.angle_beta   90.00
_cell.angle_gamma   90.00
#
_symmetry.space_group_name_H-M   'P 1'
#
loop_
_entity.id
_entity.type
_entity.pdbx_description
1 polymer ?
#
loop_
_entity_poly.entity_id
_entity_poly.type
_entity_poly.pdbx_seq_one_letter_code
_entity_poly.pdbx_strand_id
1 'polypeptide(L)'
;MAASRRRRTAAVAATLAAVALTAGLTTGCAAVDKALDCVQTADAIADSVTELQQAVDNAANDPTQLDKSLDSIDKNLGEIGDKTDNTDVNKAVDDLNKAVDNVRTSVKNGDETPDISPVTDAAGELTKVCTP
;
A
#
# COMPACT_ATOMS: atom_id res chain seq x y z
N MET A 1 1.75 -40.96 20.84
CA MET A 1 2.95 -40.10 20.91
C MET A 1 2.97 -39.29 19.62
N ALA A 2 2.47 -38.05 19.63
CA ALA A 2 3.24 -36.78 19.71
C ALA A 2 4.22 -36.63 18.52
N ALA A 3 4.30 -35.56 17.73
CA ALA A 3 3.70 -34.22 17.75
C ALA A 3 3.98 -33.54 16.38
N SER A 4 3.60 -32.26 16.28
CA SER A 4 3.86 -31.30 15.19
C SER A 4 2.78 -31.28 14.10
N ARG A 5 2.16 -30.15 13.78
CA ARG A 5 2.77 -28.83 13.58
C ARG A 5 1.77 -27.75 14.01
N ARG A 6 2.13 -27.05 15.10
CA ARG A 6 1.40 -25.92 15.67
C ARG A 6 1.44 -24.79 14.63
N ARG A 7 0.33 -24.58 13.91
CA ARG A 7 0.13 -23.36 13.09
C ARG A 7 0.15 -22.18 14.06
N ARG A 8 1.31 -21.52 14.14
CA ARG A 8 1.44 -20.25 14.83
C ARG A 8 0.80 -19.22 13.89
N THR A 9 -0.49 -19.01 14.06
CA THR A 9 -1.14 -17.77 13.63
C THR A 9 -0.49 -16.66 14.42
N ALA A 10 0.53 -16.02 13.83
CA ALA A 10 1.05 -14.78 14.34
C ALA A 10 -0.01 -13.72 14.06
N ALA A 11 -0.87 -13.45 15.04
CA ALA A 11 -1.73 -12.30 15.02
C ALA A 11 -0.82 -11.07 15.20
N VAL A 12 -0.60 -10.33 14.12
CA VAL A 12 0.07 -9.03 14.17
C VAL A 12 -0.91 -8.07 14.83
N ALA A 13 -0.64 -7.72 16.09
CA ALA A 13 -1.38 -6.69 16.80
C ALA A 13 -0.95 -5.32 16.24
N ALA A 14 -1.78 -4.73 15.39
CA ALA A 14 -1.62 -3.34 14.97
C ALA A 14 -2.00 -2.42 16.14
N THR A 15 -1.02 -1.85 16.82
CA THR A 15 -1.22 -0.78 17.80
C THR A 15 -1.23 0.56 17.07
N LEU A 16 -2.42 1.13 16.86
CA LEU A 16 -2.56 2.51 16.40
C LEU A 16 -2.24 3.46 17.56
N ALA A 17 -1.06 4.08 17.51
CA ALA A 17 -0.71 5.17 18.42
C ALA A 17 -1.37 6.45 17.92
N ALA A 18 -2.40 6.93 18.63
CA ALA A 18 -3.01 8.22 18.36
C ALA A 18 -2.08 9.34 18.85
N VAL A 19 -1.45 10.06 17.90
CA VAL A 19 -0.66 11.26 18.19
C VAL A 19 -1.61 12.45 18.34
N ALA A 20 -1.66 13.03 19.54
CA ALA A 20 -2.36 14.29 19.78
C ALA A 20 -1.50 15.46 19.29
N LEU A 21 -1.86 16.07 18.16
CA LEU A 21 -1.19 17.27 17.65
C LEU A 21 -1.78 18.54 18.29
N THR A 22 -1.00 19.18 19.16
CA THR A 22 -1.25 20.52 19.69
C THR A 22 -0.23 21.51 19.12
N ALA A 23 -0.46 22.05 17.91
CA ALA A 23 0.16 23.31 17.45
C ALA A 23 -0.48 23.88 16.15
N GLY A 24 -0.82 25.18 16.14
CA GLY A 24 -0.83 26.01 14.91
C GLY A 24 -2.18 26.38 14.26
N LEU A 25 -3.08 27.02 14.99
CA LEU A 25 -4.48 27.33 14.59
C LEU A 25 -4.70 28.56 13.66
N THR A 26 -3.92 28.78 12.59
CA THR A 26 -4.33 29.79 11.58
C THR A 26 -4.19 29.37 10.12
N THR A 27 -3.41 28.33 9.82
CA THR A 27 -3.38 27.62 8.52
C THR A 27 -3.64 26.11 8.67
N GLY A 28 -3.93 25.66 9.90
CA GLY A 28 -3.82 24.26 10.32
C GLY A 28 -4.87 23.30 9.74
N CYS A 29 -6.08 23.73 9.42
CA CYS A 29 -7.11 22.78 8.95
C CYS A 29 -6.80 22.24 7.56
N ALA A 30 -6.40 23.08 6.59
CA ALA A 30 -6.15 22.62 5.22
C ALA A 30 -4.92 21.67 5.12
N ALA A 31 -3.90 21.89 5.96
CA ALA A 31 -2.75 21.00 6.06
C ALA A 31 -3.12 19.68 6.74
N VAL A 32 -3.96 19.72 7.79
CA VAL A 32 -4.50 18.53 8.45
C VAL A 32 -5.42 17.74 7.50
N ASP A 33 -6.30 18.40 6.76
CA ASP A 33 -7.19 17.76 5.79
C ASP A 33 -6.38 17.04 4.70
N LYS A 34 -5.34 17.69 4.13
CA LYS A 34 -4.42 17.04 3.18
C LYS A 34 -3.66 15.87 3.81
N ALA A 35 -3.22 15.98 5.06
CA ALA A 35 -2.55 14.89 5.76
C ALA A 35 -3.51 13.70 5.99
N LEU A 36 -4.76 13.97 6.39
CA LEU A 36 -5.79 12.96 6.56
C LEU A 36 -6.19 12.30 5.24
N ASP A 37 -6.23 13.05 4.14
CA ASP A 37 -6.47 12.51 2.79
C ASP A 37 -5.31 11.62 2.32
N CYS A 38 -4.06 12.01 2.63
CA CYS A 38 -2.86 11.20 2.37
C CYS A 38 -2.95 9.87 3.14
N VAL A 39 -3.23 9.93 4.45
CA VAL A 39 -3.34 8.73 5.29
C VAL A 39 -4.48 7.81 4.82
N GLN A 40 -5.68 8.35 4.56
CA GLN A 40 -6.81 7.55 4.09
C GLN A 40 -6.51 6.85 2.76
N THR A 41 -5.83 7.55 1.84
CA THR A 41 -5.52 6.96 0.55
C THR A 41 -4.34 5.97 0.65
N ALA A 42 -3.35 6.24 1.51
CA ALA A 42 -2.27 5.30 1.83
C ALA A 42 -2.81 4.01 2.49
N ASP A 43 -3.85 4.12 3.32
CA ASP A 43 -4.56 2.98 3.92
C ASP A 43 -5.29 2.15 2.84
N ALA A 44 -6.02 2.81 1.93
CA ALA A 44 -6.65 2.14 0.79
C ALA A 44 -5.62 1.43 -0.12
N ILE A 45 -4.41 1.98 -0.25
CA ILE A 45 -3.30 1.32 -0.94
C ILE A 45 -2.82 0.09 -0.17
N ALA A 46 -2.66 0.17 1.16
CA ALA A 46 -2.27 -0.97 2.00
C ALA A 46 -3.28 -2.13 1.90
N ASP A 47 -4.58 -1.80 1.85
CA ASP A 47 -5.65 -2.77 1.59
C ASP A 47 -5.51 -3.38 0.18
N SER A 48 -5.31 -2.55 -0.85
CA SER A 48 -5.14 -3.03 -2.23
C SER A 48 -3.88 -3.91 -2.39
N VAL A 49 -2.81 -3.64 -1.64
CA VAL A 49 -1.59 -4.47 -1.58
C VAL A 49 -1.86 -5.79 -0.84
N THR A 50 -2.73 -5.79 0.15
CA THR A 50 -3.17 -7.03 0.82
C THR A 50 -4.02 -7.89 -0.12
N GLU A 51 -4.92 -7.27 -0.89
CA GLU A 51 -5.65 -7.94 -1.96
C GLU A 51 -4.72 -8.48 -3.04
N LEU A 52 -3.68 -7.72 -3.41
CA LEU A 52 -2.65 -8.15 -4.35
C LEU A 52 -1.92 -9.41 -3.86
N GLN A 53 -1.54 -9.45 -2.57
CA GLN A 53 -0.92 -10.63 -1.97
C GLN A 53 -1.83 -11.86 -2.08
N GLN A 54 -3.11 -11.69 -1.75
CA GLN A 54 -4.09 -12.77 -1.88
C GLN A 54 -4.29 -13.19 -3.34
N ALA A 55 -4.25 -12.24 -4.27
CA ALA A 55 -4.37 -12.50 -5.70
C ALA A 55 -3.16 -13.28 -6.23
N VAL A 56 -1.93 -12.95 -5.79
CA VAL A 56 -0.73 -13.74 -6.12
C VAL A 56 -0.84 -15.17 -5.58
N ASP A 57 -1.25 -15.33 -4.33
CA ASP A 57 -1.44 -16.67 -3.72
C ASP A 57 -2.50 -17.51 -4.47
N ASN A 58 -3.44 -16.85 -5.15
CA ASN A 58 -4.51 -17.48 -5.94
C ASN A 58 -4.31 -17.34 -7.45
N ALA A 59 -3.17 -16.82 -7.94
CA ALA A 59 -3.00 -16.39 -9.33
C ALA A 59 -3.15 -17.54 -10.32
N ALA A 60 -2.75 -18.76 -9.92
CA ALA A 60 -2.94 -19.98 -10.71
C ALA A 60 -4.43 -20.32 -10.98
N ASN A 61 -5.37 -19.78 -10.20
CA ASN A 61 -6.80 -20.01 -10.36
C ASN A 61 -7.54 -18.83 -11.02
N ASP A 62 -7.11 -17.59 -10.76
CA ASP A 62 -7.72 -16.39 -11.35
C ASP A 62 -6.70 -15.25 -11.50
N PRO A 63 -5.99 -15.18 -12.65
CA PRO A 63 -5.05 -14.10 -12.92
C PRO A 63 -5.71 -12.72 -13.07
N THR A 64 -7.04 -12.66 -13.27
CA THR A 64 -7.74 -11.38 -13.44
C THR A 64 -7.89 -10.61 -12.13
N GLN A 65 -7.81 -11.29 -10.98
CA GLN A 65 -7.82 -10.62 -9.67
C GLN A 65 -6.54 -9.83 -9.43
N LEU A 66 -5.41 -10.35 -9.91
CA LEU A 66 -4.12 -9.69 -9.78
C LEU A 66 -4.11 -8.35 -10.53
N ASP A 67 -4.53 -8.36 -11.80
CA ASP A 67 -4.63 -7.14 -12.61
C ASP A 67 -5.57 -6.10 -11.97
N LYS A 68 -6.72 -6.53 -11.43
CA LYS A 68 -7.65 -5.64 -10.74
C LYS A 68 -7.04 -4.99 -9.49
N SER A 69 -6.30 -5.75 -8.68
CA SER A 69 -5.63 -5.19 -7.51
C SER A 69 -4.55 -4.19 -7.91
N LEU A 70 -3.77 -4.47 -8.96
CA LEU A 70 -2.77 -3.54 -9.50
C LEU A 70 -3.42 -2.25 -10.04
N ASP A 71 -4.54 -2.38 -10.76
CA ASP A 71 -5.32 -1.24 -11.27
C ASP A 71 -5.89 -0.36 -10.13
N SER A 72 -6.35 -0.99 -9.04
CA SER A 72 -6.81 -0.26 -7.84
C SER A 72 -5.66 0.50 -7.17
N ILE A 73 -4.47 -0.10 -7.08
CA ILE A 73 -3.28 0.56 -6.52
C ILE A 73 -2.94 1.80 -7.36
N ASP A 74 -2.83 1.68 -8.68
CA ASP A 74 -2.52 2.79 -9.58
C ASP A 74 -3.52 3.94 -9.47
N LYS A 75 -4.81 3.61 -9.40
CA LYS A 75 -5.85 4.60 -9.25
C LYS A 75 -5.67 5.39 -7.95
N ASN A 76 -5.46 4.70 -6.84
CA ASN A 76 -5.26 5.33 -5.53
C ASN A 76 -3.98 6.19 -5.51
N LEU A 77 -2.92 5.73 -6.19
CA LEU A 77 -1.67 6.47 -6.35
C LEU A 77 -1.85 7.77 -7.14
N GLY A 78 -2.59 7.72 -8.24
CA GLY A 78 -2.96 8.92 -9.00
C GLY A 78 -3.73 9.93 -8.13
N GLU A 79 -4.69 9.44 -7.34
CA GLU A 79 -5.44 10.30 -6.42
C GLU A 79 -4.57 10.95 -5.34
N ILE A 80 -3.54 10.27 -4.82
CA ILE A 80 -2.60 10.88 -3.85
C ILE A 80 -1.78 11.97 -4.51
N GLY A 81 -1.18 11.67 -5.67
CA GLY A 81 -0.33 12.62 -6.40
C GLY A 81 -1.06 13.91 -6.75
N ASP A 82 -2.36 13.82 -7.07
CA ASP A 82 -3.19 14.99 -7.37
C ASP A 82 -3.60 15.80 -6.12
N LYS A 83 -3.63 15.17 -4.93
CA LYS A 83 -4.07 15.81 -3.68
C LYS A 83 -2.92 16.45 -2.90
N THR A 84 -1.67 16.11 -3.21
CA THR A 84 -0.49 16.54 -2.44
C THR A 84 0.56 17.26 -3.29
N ASP A 85 1.18 18.27 -2.71
CA ASP A 85 2.32 19.00 -3.31
C ASP A 85 3.66 18.57 -2.68
N ASN A 86 3.62 17.55 -1.81
CA ASN A 86 4.79 17.07 -1.08
C ASN A 86 5.70 16.23 -1.97
N THR A 87 6.95 16.67 -2.12
CA THR A 87 7.96 15.98 -2.95
C THR A 87 8.25 14.57 -2.46
N ASP A 88 8.25 14.33 -1.14
CA ASP A 88 8.53 13.01 -0.57
C ASP A 88 7.37 12.05 -0.83
N VAL A 89 6.13 12.54 -0.76
CA VAL A 89 4.94 11.76 -1.10
C VAL A 89 4.94 11.41 -2.60
N ASN A 90 5.20 12.39 -3.46
CA ASN A 90 5.28 12.14 -4.91
C ASN A 90 6.39 11.15 -5.26
N LYS A 91 7.53 11.22 -4.57
CA LYS A 91 8.60 10.24 -4.73
C LYS A 91 8.18 8.82 -4.30
N ALA A 92 7.48 8.70 -3.18
CA ALA A 92 6.95 7.41 -2.72
C ALA A 92 5.89 6.85 -3.69
N VAL A 93 5.04 7.71 -4.23
CA VAL A 93 4.05 7.37 -5.27
C VAL A 93 4.75 6.86 -6.53
N ASP A 94 5.78 7.56 -7.02
CA ASP A 94 6.57 7.15 -8.18
C ASP A 94 7.27 5.80 -7.98
N ASP A 95 7.83 5.58 -6.79
CA ASP A 95 8.52 4.34 -6.46
C ASP A 95 7.52 3.16 -6.34
N LEU A 96 6.29 3.41 -5.85
CA LEU A 96 5.22 2.40 -5.83
C LEU A 96 4.69 2.09 -7.24
N ASN A 97 4.48 3.10 -8.09
CA ASN A 97 4.07 2.92 -9.49
C ASN A 97 5.08 2.03 -10.25
N LYS A 98 6.39 2.27 -10.10
CA LYS A 98 7.42 1.43 -10.71
C LYS A 98 7.36 -0.01 -10.22
N ALA A 99 7.10 -0.22 -8.94
CA ALA A 99 6.96 -1.56 -8.39
C ALA A 99 5.74 -2.29 -8.98
N VAL A 100 4.60 -1.61 -9.10
CA VAL A 100 3.38 -2.14 -9.73
C VAL A 100 3.63 -2.50 -11.21
N ASP A 101 4.31 -1.62 -11.95
CA ASP A 101 4.66 -1.87 -13.36
C ASP A 101 5.60 -3.06 -13.54
N ASN A 102 6.55 -3.25 -12.62
CA ASN A 102 7.42 -4.42 -12.62
C ASN A 102 6.60 -5.71 -12.42
N VAL A 103 5.66 -5.72 -11.47
CA VAL A 103 4.76 -6.87 -11.24
C VAL A 103 3.93 -7.15 -12.49
N ARG A 104 3.28 -6.13 -13.09
CA ARG A 104 2.54 -6.30 -14.36
C ARG A 104 3.41 -6.85 -15.47
N THR A 105 4.66 -6.40 -15.56
CA THR A 105 5.61 -6.88 -16.58
C THR A 105 5.96 -8.34 -16.36
N SER A 106 6.22 -8.77 -15.13
CA SER A 106 6.47 -10.17 -14.79
C SER A 106 5.28 -11.07 -15.19
N VAL A 107 4.07 -10.66 -14.84
CA VAL A 107 2.83 -11.37 -15.19
C VAL A 107 2.66 -11.50 -16.70
N LYS A 108 2.84 -10.39 -17.44
CA LYS A 108 2.79 -10.40 -18.92
C LYS A 108 3.84 -11.31 -19.55
N ASN A 109 4.97 -11.49 -18.90
CA ASN A 109 6.04 -12.40 -19.33
C ASN A 109 5.79 -13.87 -18.92
N GLY A 110 4.66 -14.16 -18.28
CA GLY A 110 4.26 -15.52 -17.89
C GLY A 110 4.68 -15.93 -16.50
N ASP A 111 5.08 -14.99 -15.63
CA ASP A 111 5.32 -15.28 -14.22
C ASP A 111 3.97 -15.45 -13.49
N GLU A 112 3.70 -16.65 -13.01
CA GLU A 112 2.50 -16.99 -12.25
C GLU A 112 2.63 -16.60 -10.77
N THR A 113 3.84 -16.28 -10.29
CA THR A 113 4.14 -15.92 -8.90
C THR A 113 5.08 -14.71 -8.85
N PRO A 114 4.65 -13.53 -9.37
CA PRO A 114 5.50 -12.36 -9.42
C PRO A 114 5.92 -11.92 -8.00
N ASP A 115 7.16 -11.46 -7.87
CA ASP A 115 7.63 -10.87 -6.61
C ASP A 115 6.96 -9.51 -6.39
N ILE A 116 6.12 -9.44 -5.35
CA ILE A 116 5.40 -8.23 -4.93
C ILE A 116 6.03 -7.56 -3.70
N SER A 117 7.16 -8.07 -3.19
CA SER A 117 7.88 -7.45 -2.08
C SER A 117 8.20 -5.96 -2.34
N PRO A 118 8.64 -5.56 -3.55
CA PRO A 118 8.86 -4.14 -3.85
C PRO A 118 7.60 -3.28 -3.75
N VAL A 119 6.41 -3.82 -4.03
CA VAL A 119 5.13 -3.12 -3.91
C VAL A 119 4.81 -2.91 -2.43
N THR A 120 4.96 -3.95 -1.61
CA THR A 120 4.74 -3.88 -0.16
C THR A 120 5.69 -2.89 0.51
N ASP A 121 6.97 -2.91 0.15
CA ASP A 121 7.98 -2.00 0.69
C ASP A 121 7.66 -0.53 0.34
N ALA A 122 7.35 -0.25 -0.93
CA ALA A 122 7.03 1.10 -1.36
C ALA A 122 5.70 1.62 -0.76
N ALA A 123 4.70 0.75 -0.59
CA ALA A 123 3.46 1.10 0.12
C ALA A 123 3.74 1.45 1.60
N GLY A 124 4.63 0.69 2.25
CA GLY A 124 5.09 0.98 3.60
C GLY A 124 5.80 2.33 3.72
N GLU A 125 6.64 2.69 2.76
CA GLU A 125 7.29 4.01 2.71
C GLU A 125 6.26 5.13 2.46
N LEU A 126 5.27 4.92 1.58
CA LEU A 126 4.20 5.87 1.34
C LEU A 126 3.40 6.20 2.61
N THR A 127 3.03 5.17 3.38
CA THR A 127 2.34 5.36 4.67
C THR A 127 3.20 6.12 5.68
N LYS A 128 4.52 5.90 5.69
CA LYS A 128 5.44 6.65 6.57
C LYS A 128 5.48 8.12 6.21
N VAL A 129 5.57 8.47 4.92
CA VAL A 129 5.62 9.89 4.49
C VAL A 129 4.26 10.59 4.58
N CYS A 130 3.15 9.85 4.55
CA CYS A 130 1.80 10.39 4.78
C CYS A 130 1.49 10.64 6.26
N THR A 131 2.28 10.13 7.20
CA THR A 131 2.05 10.32 8.63
C THR A 131 2.77 11.58 9.13
N PRO A 132 2.07 12.55 9.77
CA PRO A 132 2.67 13.78 10.28
C PRO A 132 3.50 13.61 11.56
#